data_AF-A0A8B6E6N2-F1
#
_entry.id   AF-A0A8B6E6N2-F1
#
_cell.length_a   1.000
_cell.length_b   1.000
_cell.length_c   1.000
_cell.angle_alpha   90.00
_cell.angle_beta   90.00
_cell.angle_gamma   90.00
#
_symmetry.space_group_name_H-M   'P 1'
#
loop_
_entity.id
_entity.type
_entity.pdbx_description
1 polymer ?
#
loop_
_entity_poly.entity_id
_entity_poly.type
_entity_poly.pdbx_seq_one_letter_code
_entity_poly.pdbx_strand_id
1 'polypeptide(L)'
;MFESLYFTIVTFSTVGYGDISPDIWPGQLFMVVMICVAIAFIPRQIERIITTFMERQKTGGNYSKRQALRSKHVIVCCQFLTSASVMNFLTEFYAHRKLQNHIVILLCPVDPESDMHMILRDPKWSNRVRYMRGSALKDIDLMRCRINEAECLFLLSPAENSNKEQADQQNILKSWAVKDFAPNCNQYIQLFRAENKMHVKFAEHVVCEDEFKYALLANNCLYPGISTLVSLLLHTSTGYEGDLASEPWQQVYGKHSGNEIYHIQLCYSKIFNQFENRKFTEASVEVHEKFGVTLLAVMDVDDSITNEEPKIQLNPGPSYILKKHDFCFYMSVSKEENTNIANIKIEKNDVSQREKNYEKIAQELQRMISDQYNDTNEIDQEEEESVFNTLTSISGGQVGAKLRDLNRSNIGDNELRVGDEDQTDSTGNATDASERELTVGRPPATFFVGPKNADCHLMKVMRSKCCLKWGEDCLHVNDKNANAPRWGQNLIILTAQRINQGLYNFILPLRSCFISIKSLRPIILMFEED
;
A
#
# COMPACT_ATOMS: atom_id res chain seq x y z
N MET A 1 -35.91 -50.09 28.74
CA MET A 1 -35.37 -48.70 28.67
C MET A 1 -34.87 -48.35 27.26
N PHE A 2 -34.06 -49.20 26.64
CA PHE A 2 -33.62 -48.99 25.26
C PHE A 2 -34.80 -49.05 24.26
N GLU A 3 -35.64 -50.08 24.35
CA GLU A 3 -36.86 -50.22 23.53
C GLU A 3 -37.84 -49.04 23.70
N SER A 4 -37.99 -48.52 24.92
CA SER A 4 -38.82 -47.34 25.19
C SER A 4 -38.22 -46.05 24.61
N LEU A 5 -36.90 -45.90 24.60
CA LEU A 5 -36.21 -44.77 23.96
C LEU A 5 -36.40 -44.84 22.44
N TYR A 6 -36.19 -46.03 21.86
CA TYR A 6 -36.40 -46.31 20.45
C TYR A 6 -37.84 -45.97 20.02
N PHE A 7 -38.84 -46.50 20.74
CA PHE A 7 -40.25 -46.21 20.49
C PHE A 7 -40.57 -44.71 20.56
N THR A 8 -39.99 -44.00 21.55
CA THR A 8 -40.19 -42.56 21.73
C THR A 8 -39.60 -41.76 20.55
N ILE A 9 -38.38 -42.09 20.12
CA ILE A 9 -37.71 -41.41 19.00
C ILE A 9 -38.48 -41.65 17.69
N VAL A 10 -38.87 -42.90 17.39
CA VAL A 10 -39.64 -43.27 16.19
C VAL A 10 -40.98 -42.55 16.13
N THR A 11 -41.64 -42.41 17.29
CA THR A 11 -42.92 -41.71 17.40
C THR A 11 -42.75 -40.19 17.23
N PHE A 12 -41.74 -39.59 17.87
CA PHE A 12 -41.46 -38.15 17.75
C PHE A 12 -40.94 -37.73 16.38
N SER A 13 -40.24 -38.62 15.67
CA SER A 13 -39.84 -38.40 14.28
C SER A 13 -40.98 -38.59 13.28
N THR A 14 -42.21 -38.88 13.74
CA THR A 14 -43.41 -39.13 12.93
C THR A 14 -43.28 -40.32 11.96
N VAL A 15 -42.34 -41.25 12.22
CA VAL A 15 -42.10 -42.42 11.35
C VAL A 15 -43.12 -43.53 11.62
N GLY A 16 -43.30 -43.90 12.89
CA GLY A 16 -44.36 -44.82 13.33
C GLY A 16 -44.31 -46.21 12.69
N TYR A 17 -43.22 -46.97 12.89
CA TYR A 17 -43.09 -48.33 12.36
C TYR A 17 -44.17 -49.32 12.84
N GLY A 18 -44.75 -49.08 14.02
CA GLY A 18 -45.81 -49.93 14.59
C GLY A 18 -45.32 -51.29 15.10
N ASP A 19 -44.00 -51.45 15.26
CA ASP A 19 -43.33 -52.63 15.79
C ASP A 19 -43.40 -52.73 17.32
N ILE A 20 -43.45 -51.58 18.00
CA ILE A 20 -43.67 -51.45 19.44
C ILE A 20 -44.85 -50.50 19.65
N SER A 21 -45.80 -50.86 20.51
CA SER A 21 -46.96 -50.01 20.82
C SER A 21 -47.42 -50.17 22.28
N PRO A 22 -48.01 -49.14 22.90
CA PRO A 22 -48.50 -49.24 24.26
C PRO A 22 -49.82 -50.04 24.32
N ASP A 23 -49.79 -51.19 24.97
CA ASP A 23 -50.98 -52.05 25.11
C ASP A 23 -51.91 -51.66 26.26
N ILE A 24 -51.42 -50.83 27.21
CA ILE A 24 -52.14 -50.48 28.44
C ILE A 24 -52.84 -49.11 28.28
N TRP A 25 -54.11 -49.00 28.69
CA TRP A 25 -54.93 -47.78 28.62
C TRP A 25 -54.23 -46.47 29.10
N PRO A 26 -53.59 -46.41 30.28
CA PRO A 26 -52.88 -45.20 30.70
C PRO A 26 -51.66 -44.87 29.83
N GLY A 27 -50.99 -45.88 29.27
CA GLY A 27 -49.85 -45.69 28.36
C GLY A 27 -50.28 -45.10 27.02
N GLN A 28 -51.43 -45.51 26.49
CA GLN A 28 -52.01 -44.96 25.27
C GLN A 28 -52.38 -43.49 25.43
N LEU A 29 -53.06 -43.13 26.53
CA LEU A 29 -53.41 -41.73 26.83
C LEU A 29 -52.16 -40.85 27.00
N PHE A 30 -51.14 -41.35 27.70
CA PHE A 30 -49.86 -40.65 27.85
C PHE A 30 -49.20 -40.39 26.50
N MET A 31 -49.19 -41.37 25.60
CA MET A 31 -48.58 -41.21 24.27
C MET A 31 -49.32 -40.18 23.41
N VAL A 32 -50.66 -40.13 23.44
CA VAL A 32 -51.43 -39.10 22.71
C VAL A 32 -51.04 -37.69 23.18
N VAL A 33 -50.97 -37.47 24.50
CA VAL A 33 -50.56 -36.19 25.08
C VAL A 33 -49.12 -35.85 24.71
N MET A 34 -48.20 -36.81 24.80
CA MET A 34 -46.80 -36.62 24.46
C MET A 34 -46.59 -36.31 22.97
N ILE A 35 -47.36 -36.92 22.08
CA ILE A 35 -47.33 -36.61 20.63
C ILE A 35 -47.79 -35.17 20.39
N CYS A 36 -48.87 -34.71 21.02
CA CYS A 36 -49.33 -33.32 20.90
C CYS A 36 -48.27 -32.32 21.39
N VAL A 37 -47.62 -32.61 22.52
CA VAL A 37 -46.53 -31.78 23.06
C VAL A 37 -45.32 -31.81 22.12
N ALA A 38 -44.91 -32.98 21.64
CA ALA A 38 -43.78 -33.15 20.75
C ALA A 38 -43.96 -32.38 19.44
N ILE A 39 -45.12 -32.49 18.78
CA ILE A 39 -45.42 -31.77 17.54
C ILE A 39 -45.44 -30.24 17.75
N ALA A 40 -45.88 -29.76 18.92
CA ALA A 40 -45.91 -28.32 19.21
C ALA A 40 -44.53 -27.71 19.54
N PHE A 41 -43.62 -28.50 20.12
CA PHE A 41 -42.33 -28.01 20.64
C PHE A 41 -41.12 -28.37 19.76
N ILE A 42 -41.04 -29.60 19.24
CA ILE A 42 -39.85 -30.10 18.52
C ILE A 42 -39.53 -29.25 17.29
N PRO A 43 -40.49 -28.90 16.41
CA PRO A 43 -40.18 -28.09 15.23
C PRO A 43 -39.55 -26.73 15.59
N ARG A 44 -40.07 -26.06 16.63
CA ARG A 44 -39.54 -24.76 17.11
C ARG A 44 -38.14 -24.87 17.68
N GLN A 45 -37.83 -25.96 18.39
CA GLN A 45 -36.50 -26.16 18.95
C GLN A 45 -35.48 -26.52 17.86
N ILE A 46 -35.87 -27.36 16.90
CA ILE A 46 -35.02 -27.70 15.74
C ILE A 46 -34.73 -26.43 14.93
N GLU A 47 -35.74 -25.62 14.63
CA GLU A 47 -35.57 -24.37 13.90
C GLU A 47 -34.58 -23.44 14.61
N ARG A 48 -34.71 -23.25 15.93
CA ARG A 48 -33.77 -22.44 16.73
C ARG A 48 -32.35 -22.97 16.71
N ILE A 49 -32.17 -24.29 16.79
CA ILE A 49 -30.84 -24.91 16.72
C ILE A 49 -30.24 -24.71 15.34
N ILE A 50 -31.02 -24.94 14.28
CA ILE A 50 -30.58 -24.77 12.89
C ILE A 50 -30.21 -23.32 12.62
N THR A 51 -31.04 -22.35 13.01
CA THR A 51 -30.74 -20.93 12.80
C THR A 51 -29.51 -20.50 13.57
N THR A 52 -29.37 -20.89 14.84
CA THR A 52 -28.16 -20.60 15.65
C THR A 52 -26.91 -21.25 15.06
N PHE A 53 -27.02 -22.48 14.54
CA PHE A 53 -25.91 -23.19 13.91
C PHE A 53 -25.49 -22.50 12.59
N MET A 54 -26.47 -22.13 11.76
CA MET A 54 -26.23 -21.39 10.52
C MET A 54 -25.63 -20.01 10.80
N GLU A 55 -26.10 -19.29 11.82
CA GLU A 55 -25.51 -18.01 12.25
C GLU A 55 -24.05 -18.18 12.67
N ARG A 56 -23.74 -19.20 13.47
CA ARG A 56 -22.35 -19.50 13.85
C ARG A 56 -21.46 -19.78 12.64
N GLN A 57 -21.96 -20.52 11.66
CA GLN A 57 -21.21 -20.79 10.44
C GLN A 57 -20.96 -19.52 9.62
N LYS A 58 -21.97 -18.63 9.52
CA LYS A 58 -21.84 -17.32 8.84
C LYS A 58 -20.85 -16.40 9.55
N THR A 59 -20.76 -16.46 10.88
CA THR A 59 -19.86 -15.56 11.64
C THR A 59 -18.37 -15.85 11.47
N GLY A 60 -17.98 -16.98 10.86
CA GLY A 60 -16.57 -17.30 10.57
C GLY A 60 -15.78 -17.90 11.74
N GLY A 61 -16.44 -18.28 12.84
CA GLY A 61 -15.81 -18.97 13.97
C GLY A 61 -14.73 -18.17 14.70
N ASN A 62 -13.84 -18.87 15.42
CA ASN A 62 -12.72 -18.28 16.14
C ASN A 62 -11.39 -18.75 15.54
N TYR A 63 -10.42 -17.86 15.44
CA TYR A 63 -9.08 -18.26 15.02
C TYR A 63 -8.38 -19.01 16.17
N SER A 64 -7.89 -20.20 15.86
CA SER A 64 -7.31 -21.09 16.86
C SER A 64 -5.97 -20.56 17.33
N LYS A 65 -5.78 -20.47 18.66
CA LYS A 65 -4.52 -20.05 19.27
C LYS A 65 -3.33 -20.91 18.83
N ARG A 66 -3.53 -22.22 18.67
CA ARG A 66 -2.47 -23.13 18.18
C ARG A 66 -2.07 -22.80 16.75
N GLN A 67 -2.99 -22.32 15.92
CA GLN A 67 -2.71 -21.95 14.55
C GLN A 67 -1.98 -20.60 14.49
N ALA A 68 -2.45 -19.61 15.26
CA ALA A 68 -1.79 -18.31 15.40
C ALA A 68 -0.32 -18.42 15.84
N LEU A 69 0.00 -19.35 16.73
CA LEU A 69 1.38 -19.57 17.17
C LEU A 69 2.26 -20.33 16.16
N ARG A 70 1.67 -21.08 15.22
CA ARG A 70 2.42 -21.90 14.24
C ARG A 70 2.63 -21.19 12.91
N SER A 71 1.66 -20.39 12.50
CA SER A 71 1.67 -19.66 11.23
C SER A 71 1.40 -18.20 11.51
N LYS A 72 2.28 -17.33 11.01
CA LYS A 72 2.05 -15.89 11.01
C LYS A 72 0.74 -15.58 10.27
N HIS A 73 -0.05 -14.69 10.83
CA HIS A 73 -1.29 -14.23 10.21
C HIS A 73 -1.36 -12.71 10.16
N VAL A 74 -2.06 -12.25 9.14
CA VAL A 74 -2.32 -10.86 8.83
C VAL A 74 -3.83 -10.66 8.85
N ILE A 75 -4.27 -9.53 9.40
CA ILE A 75 -5.69 -9.17 9.44
C ILE A 75 -5.94 -8.07 8.41
N VAL A 76 -6.99 -8.21 7.61
CA VAL A 76 -7.45 -7.19 6.67
C VAL A 76 -8.86 -6.78 7.10
N CYS A 77 -9.00 -5.55 7.59
CA CYS A 77 -10.28 -5.00 7.99
C CYS A 77 -10.76 -3.95 6.98
N CYS A 78 -12.03 -4.08 6.59
CA CYS A 78 -12.72 -3.06 5.79
C CYS A 78 -14.17 -2.97 6.25
N GLN A 79 -14.81 -1.83 5.99
CA GLN A 79 -16.26 -1.69 6.22
C GLN A 79 -17.07 -2.55 5.23
N PHE A 80 -16.61 -2.63 4.00
CA PHE A 80 -17.23 -3.39 2.91
C PHE A 80 -16.13 -3.96 2.01
N LEU A 81 -16.12 -5.28 1.83
CA LEU A 81 -15.13 -5.98 1.01
C LEU A 81 -15.78 -6.42 -0.30
N THR A 82 -15.35 -5.81 -1.40
CA THR A 82 -15.72 -6.27 -2.75
C THR A 82 -14.84 -7.44 -3.18
N SER A 83 -15.37 -8.34 -4.02
CA SER A 83 -14.60 -9.45 -4.60
C SER A 83 -13.35 -8.96 -5.35
N ALA A 84 -13.45 -7.86 -6.09
CA ALA A 84 -12.34 -7.25 -6.82
C ALA A 84 -11.23 -6.72 -5.89
N SER A 85 -11.57 -5.98 -4.83
CA SER A 85 -10.57 -5.45 -3.89
C SER A 85 -9.81 -6.55 -3.17
N VAL A 86 -10.52 -7.61 -2.74
CA VAL A 86 -9.90 -8.77 -2.10
C VAL A 86 -9.02 -9.51 -3.10
N MET A 87 -9.46 -9.75 -4.34
CA MET A 87 -8.63 -10.45 -5.32
C MET A 87 -7.35 -9.67 -5.65
N ASN A 88 -7.43 -8.35 -5.80
CA ASN A 88 -6.27 -7.49 -6.03
C ASN A 88 -5.30 -7.57 -4.84
N PHE A 89 -5.82 -7.47 -3.60
CA PHE A 89 -5.00 -7.61 -2.40
C PHE A 89 -4.33 -8.98 -2.31
N LEU A 90 -5.08 -10.08 -2.51
CA LEU A 90 -4.53 -11.44 -2.40
C LEU A 90 -3.50 -11.72 -3.49
N THR A 91 -3.73 -11.25 -4.71
CA THR A 91 -2.79 -11.43 -5.83
C THR A 91 -1.47 -10.72 -5.54
N GLU A 92 -1.54 -9.46 -5.10
CA GLU A 92 -0.36 -8.67 -4.73
C GLU A 92 0.35 -9.25 -3.50
N PHE A 93 -0.40 -9.54 -2.44
CA PHE A 93 0.15 -10.02 -1.17
C PHE A 93 0.86 -11.38 -1.31
N TYR A 94 0.30 -12.31 -2.09
CA TYR A 94 0.89 -13.64 -2.25
C TYR A 94 1.90 -13.74 -3.40
N ALA A 95 2.13 -12.67 -4.16
CA ALA A 95 3.12 -12.66 -5.22
C ALA A 95 4.55 -12.82 -4.65
N HIS A 96 4.81 -12.27 -3.45
CA HIS A 96 6.08 -12.48 -2.75
C HIS A 96 6.18 -13.85 -2.07
N ARG A 97 7.32 -14.53 -2.28
CA ARG A 97 7.58 -15.90 -1.77
C ARG A 97 7.44 -16.04 -0.25
N LYS A 98 7.92 -15.06 0.53
CA LYS A 98 7.77 -15.07 2.00
C LYS A 98 6.33 -15.06 2.48
N LEU A 99 5.48 -14.34 1.77
CA LEU A 99 4.10 -14.11 2.16
C LEU A 99 3.21 -15.32 1.84
N GLN A 100 3.68 -16.27 1.02
CA GLN A 100 2.93 -17.47 0.62
C GLN A 100 2.46 -18.36 1.78
N ASN A 101 3.20 -18.36 2.90
CA ASN A 101 2.88 -19.14 4.09
C ASN A 101 2.02 -18.39 5.12
N HIS A 102 1.72 -17.11 4.88
CA HIS A 102 0.94 -16.29 5.80
C HIS A 102 -0.55 -16.58 5.63
N ILE A 103 -1.29 -16.50 6.74
CA ILE A 103 -2.75 -16.63 6.74
C ILE A 103 -3.39 -15.25 6.74
N VAL A 104 -4.29 -15.00 5.80
CA VAL A 104 -5.02 -13.73 5.69
C VAL A 104 -6.40 -13.89 6.32
N ILE A 105 -6.69 -13.11 7.36
CA ILE A 105 -8.00 -13.04 8.01
C ILE A 105 -8.72 -11.79 7.52
N LEU A 106 -9.82 -11.98 6.79
CA LEU A 106 -10.70 -10.89 6.34
C LEU A 106 -11.72 -10.59 7.44
N LEU A 107 -11.66 -9.41 8.06
CA LEU A 107 -12.57 -8.95 9.10
C LEU A 107 -13.53 -7.90 8.55
N CYS A 108 -14.82 -8.25 8.41
CA CYS A 108 -15.83 -7.37 7.85
C CYS A 108 -17.17 -7.51 8.61
N PRO A 109 -17.91 -6.42 8.88
CA PRO A 109 -19.17 -6.50 9.63
C PRO A 109 -20.33 -7.08 8.81
N VAL A 110 -20.26 -6.96 7.49
CA VAL A 110 -21.26 -7.42 6.52
C VAL A 110 -21.03 -8.90 6.22
N ASP A 111 -22.05 -9.62 5.74
CA ASP A 111 -21.87 -10.98 5.23
C ASP A 111 -21.19 -10.94 3.84
N PRO A 112 -20.39 -11.95 3.46
CA PRO A 112 -19.70 -11.95 2.17
C PRO A 112 -20.70 -12.12 1.00
N GLU A 113 -20.41 -11.47 -0.12
CA GLU A 113 -21.18 -11.62 -1.35
C GLU A 113 -21.03 -13.03 -1.96
N SER A 114 -21.94 -13.39 -2.87
CA SER A 114 -21.92 -14.68 -3.58
C SER A 114 -20.58 -14.94 -4.28
N ASP A 115 -20.01 -13.92 -4.90
CA ASP A 115 -18.75 -14.02 -5.63
C ASP A 115 -17.57 -14.23 -4.69
N MET A 116 -17.61 -13.59 -3.51
CA MET A 116 -16.62 -13.77 -2.45
C MET A 116 -16.63 -15.22 -1.94
N HIS A 117 -17.80 -15.84 -1.82
CA HIS A 117 -17.89 -17.25 -1.45
C HIS A 117 -17.22 -18.18 -2.47
N MET A 118 -17.24 -17.82 -3.75
CA MET A 118 -16.56 -18.58 -4.80
C MET A 118 -15.03 -18.49 -4.63
N ILE A 119 -14.50 -17.28 -4.40
CA ILE A 119 -13.08 -17.05 -4.14
C ILE A 119 -12.60 -17.81 -2.89
N LEU A 120 -13.38 -17.77 -1.81
CA LEU A 120 -13.03 -18.46 -0.55
C LEU A 120 -13.07 -19.99 -0.66
N ARG A 121 -13.79 -20.54 -1.64
CA ARG A 121 -13.85 -21.99 -1.91
C ARG A 121 -12.77 -22.48 -2.85
N ASP A 122 -12.11 -21.57 -3.57
CA ASP A 122 -11.00 -21.92 -4.46
C ASP A 122 -9.90 -22.67 -3.67
N PRO A 123 -9.45 -23.85 -4.11
CA PRO A 123 -8.33 -24.56 -3.49
C PRO A 123 -7.08 -23.70 -3.28
N LYS A 124 -6.83 -22.71 -4.15
CA LYS A 124 -5.70 -21.77 -4.03
C LYS A 124 -5.78 -20.92 -2.75
N TRP A 125 -6.99 -20.53 -2.36
CA TRP A 125 -7.22 -19.57 -1.26
C TRP A 125 -7.83 -20.19 -0.01
N SER A 126 -8.61 -21.26 -0.13
CA SER A 126 -9.38 -21.89 0.96
C SER A 126 -8.55 -22.23 2.20
N ASN A 127 -7.29 -22.65 2.02
CA ASN A 127 -6.39 -22.98 3.13
C ASN A 127 -5.70 -21.75 3.75
N ARG A 128 -5.62 -20.63 3.01
CA ARG A 128 -4.82 -19.45 3.37
C ARG A 128 -5.66 -18.24 3.78
N VAL A 129 -6.91 -18.15 3.29
CA VAL A 129 -7.80 -17.01 3.51
C VAL A 129 -8.98 -17.45 4.35
N ARG A 130 -9.25 -16.71 5.43
CA ARG A 130 -10.40 -16.95 6.30
C ARG A 130 -11.23 -15.68 6.45
N TYR A 131 -12.51 -15.80 6.17
CA TYR A 131 -13.46 -14.72 6.39
C TYR A 131 -14.06 -14.79 7.79
N MET A 132 -14.01 -13.68 8.51
CA MET A 132 -14.61 -13.52 9.83
C MET A 132 -15.57 -12.34 9.82
N ARG A 133 -16.82 -12.60 10.19
CA ARG A 133 -17.80 -11.55 10.37
C ARG A 133 -17.57 -10.87 11.72
N GLY A 134 -17.31 -9.57 11.70
CA GLY A 134 -17.04 -8.77 12.88
C GLY A 134 -16.55 -7.36 12.57
N SER A 135 -16.48 -6.52 13.59
CA SER A 135 -15.95 -5.16 13.48
C SER A 135 -14.71 -4.98 14.33
N ALA A 136 -13.69 -4.29 13.81
CA ALA A 136 -12.49 -3.94 14.57
C ALA A 136 -12.76 -2.98 15.74
N LEU A 137 -13.97 -2.39 15.82
CA LEU A 137 -14.39 -1.58 16.97
C LEU A 137 -14.79 -2.41 18.20
N LYS A 138 -14.95 -3.74 18.04
CA LYS A 138 -15.35 -4.63 19.13
C LYS A 138 -14.19 -5.52 19.55
N ASP A 139 -13.81 -5.41 20.82
CA ASP A 139 -12.73 -6.22 21.41
C ASP A 139 -12.97 -7.73 21.28
N ILE A 140 -14.23 -8.16 21.32
CA ILE A 140 -14.62 -9.56 21.15
C ILE A 140 -14.17 -10.07 19.77
N ASP A 141 -14.36 -9.28 18.71
CA ASP A 141 -13.98 -9.66 17.36
C ASP A 141 -12.46 -9.63 17.17
N LEU A 142 -11.77 -8.65 17.77
CA LEU A 142 -10.31 -8.61 17.82
C LEU A 142 -9.70 -9.83 18.54
N MET A 143 -10.32 -10.28 19.63
CA MET A 143 -9.96 -11.51 20.33
C MET A 143 -10.18 -12.76 19.48
N ARG A 144 -11.25 -12.80 18.68
CA ARG A 144 -11.54 -13.90 17.76
C ARG A 144 -10.51 -13.99 16.63
N CYS A 145 -10.01 -12.85 16.16
CA CYS A 145 -8.97 -12.77 15.14
C CYS A 145 -7.54 -12.91 15.68
N ARG A 146 -7.35 -12.93 17.01
CA ARG A 146 -6.03 -13.01 17.67
C ARG A 146 -5.08 -11.91 17.21
N ILE A 147 -5.54 -10.66 17.28
CA ILE A 147 -4.74 -9.51 16.82
C ILE A 147 -3.42 -9.32 17.58
N ASN A 148 -3.35 -9.70 18.86
CA ASN A 148 -2.10 -9.60 19.64
C ASN A 148 -0.98 -10.51 19.11
N GLU A 149 -1.34 -11.58 18.41
CA GLU A 149 -0.41 -12.54 17.81
C GLU A 149 -0.25 -12.27 16.29
N ALA A 150 -1.00 -11.32 15.73
CA ALA A 150 -0.93 -10.97 14.32
C ALA A 150 0.33 -10.14 14.04
N GLU A 151 0.93 -10.36 12.88
CA GLU A 151 2.09 -9.58 12.44
C GLU A 151 1.70 -8.14 12.11
N CYS A 152 0.57 -7.97 11.42
CA CYS A 152 0.03 -6.66 11.11
C CYS A 152 -1.48 -6.66 10.82
N LEU A 153 -2.03 -5.45 10.82
CA LEU A 153 -3.40 -5.13 10.44
C LEU A 153 -3.41 -4.15 9.26
N PHE A 154 -4.12 -4.52 8.20
CA PHE A 154 -4.49 -3.63 7.11
C PHE A 154 -5.88 -3.05 7.35
N LEU A 155 -6.00 -1.72 7.41
CA LEU A 155 -7.27 -0.99 7.39
C LEU A 155 -7.49 -0.43 5.99
N LEU A 156 -8.35 -1.09 5.23
CA LEU A 156 -8.70 -0.68 3.88
C LEU A 156 -9.93 0.22 3.88
N SER A 157 -9.95 1.18 2.96
CA SER A 157 -11.11 2.04 2.72
C SER A 157 -11.94 1.50 1.56
N PRO A 158 -13.27 1.36 1.69
CA PRO A 158 -14.12 0.81 0.64
C PRO A 158 -14.15 1.75 -0.58
N ALA A 159 -13.97 1.19 -1.79
CA ALA A 159 -13.90 1.97 -3.02
C ALA A 159 -15.25 2.51 -3.51
N GLU A 160 -16.36 1.86 -3.14
CA GLU A 160 -17.69 2.17 -3.64
C GLU A 160 -18.65 2.57 -2.51
N ASN A 161 -19.25 3.75 -2.68
CA ASN A 161 -20.35 4.33 -1.92
C ASN A 161 -20.07 4.87 -0.50
N SER A 162 -20.73 6.00 -0.24
CA SER A 162 -20.79 6.85 0.97
C SER A 162 -19.63 7.85 1.16
N ASN A 163 -19.95 8.92 1.89
CA ASN A 163 -19.12 10.09 2.12
C ASN A 163 -17.68 9.70 2.51
N LYS A 164 -16.69 10.04 1.68
CA LYS A 164 -15.26 9.75 1.93
C LYS A 164 -14.80 10.21 3.32
N GLU A 165 -15.38 11.29 3.84
CA GLU A 165 -15.11 11.77 5.20
C GLU A 165 -15.55 10.77 6.27
N GLN A 166 -16.75 10.20 6.13
CA GLN A 166 -17.28 9.23 7.09
C GLN A 166 -16.47 7.93 7.05
N ALA A 167 -16.04 7.50 5.85
CA ALA A 167 -15.18 6.34 5.70
C ALA A 167 -13.82 6.54 6.40
N ASP A 168 -13.18 7.70 6.21
CA ASP A 168 -11.95 8.05 6.92
C ASP A 168 -12.15 8.08 8.43
N GLN A 169 -13.21 8.74 8.91
CA GLN A 169 -13.54 8.80 10.34
C GLN A 169 -13.70 7.41 10.96
N GLN A 170 -14.40 6.49 10.26
CA GLN A 170 -14.53 5.12 10.72
C GLN A 170 -13.19 4.38 10.77
N ASN A 171 -12.31 4.59 9.80
CA ASN A 171 -10.99 3.95 9.77
C ASN A 171 -10.05 4.50 10.85
N ILE A 172 -10.12 5.80 11.15
CA ILE A 172 -9.39 6.41 12.28
C ILE A 172 -9.86 5.80 13.60
N LEU A 173 -11.18 5.68 13.81
CA LEU A 173 -11.73 5.08 15.03
C LEU A 173 -11.33 3.60 15.18
N LYS A 174 -11.34 2.83 14.08
CA LYS A 174 -10.85 1.44 14.08
C LYS A 174 -9.37 1.35 14.44
N SER A 175 -8.56 2.27 13.92
CA SER A 175 -7.13 2.34 14.25
C SER A 175 -6.89 2.62 15.73
N TRP A 176 -7.62 3.55 16.33
CA TRP A 176 -7.56 3.82 17.77
C TRP A 176 -8.00 2.61 18.59
N ALA A 177 -9.14 1.99 18.27
CA ALA A 177 -9.61 0.79 18.97
C ALA A 177 -8.59 -0.35 18.94
N VAL A 178 -7.94 -0.56 17.79
CA VAL A 178 -6.88 -1.55 17.65
C VAL A 178 -5.63 -1.15 18.43
N LYS A 179 -5.25 0.14 18.42
CA LYS A 179 -4.07 0.60 19.16
C LYS A 179 -4.24 0.45 20.66
N ASP A 180 -5.45 0.71 21.17
CA ASP A 180 -5.81 0.54 22.56
C ASP A 180 -5.81 -0.93 22.97
N PHE A 181 -6.32 -1.82 22.10
CA PHE A 181 -6.39 -3.26 22.37
C PHE A 181 -5.04 -3.98 22.20
N ALA A 182 -4.30 -3.67 21.13
CA ALA A 182 -3.07 -4.32 20.70
C ALA A 182 -2.00 -3.26 20.33
N PRO A 183 -1.30 -2.67 21.31
CA PRO A 183 -0.38 -1.56 21.06
C PRO A 183 0.85 -1.93 20.22
N ASN A 184 1.24 -3.21 20.23
CA ASN A 184 2.41 -3.73 19.51
C ASN A 184 2.10 -4.17 18.07
N CYS A 185 0.82 -4.19 17.67
CA CYS A 185 0.45 -4.63 16.33
C CYS A 185 0.71 -3.49 15.31
N ASN A 186 1.43 -3.82 14.24
CA ASN A 186 1.72 -2.88 13.17
C ASN A 186 0.46 -2.61 12.33
N GLN A 187 0.19 -1.33 12.06
CA GLN A 187 -1.02 -0.89 11.35
C GLN A 187 -0.66 -0.23 10.01
N TYR A 188 -1.25 -0.75 8.93
CA TYR A 188 -1.18 -0.22 7.58
C TYR A 188 -2.55 0.36 7.21
N ILE A 189 -2.63 1.66 7.00
CA ILE A 189 -3.92 2.36 6.96
C ILE A 189 -4.07 3.12 5.66
N GLN A 190 -5.20 2.89 4.99
CA GLN A 190 -5.60 3.62 3.80
C GLN A 190 -6.63 4.69 4.16
N LEU A 191 -6.34 5.94 3.83
CA LEU A 191 -7.24 7.09 3.98
C LEU A 191 -7.50 7.74 2.62
N PHE A 192 -8.62 8.42 2.47
CA PHE A 192 -8.92 9.24 1.31
C PHE A 192 -8.24 10.60 1.40
N ARG A 193 -8.50 11.34 2.50
CA ARG A 193 -8.05 12.73 2.66
C ARG A 193 -6.74 12.82 3.43
N ALA A 194 -5.86 13.70 2.95
CA ALA A 194 -4.58 13.97 3.60
C ALA A 194 -4.73 14.66 4.98
N GLU A 195 -5.82 15.42 5.18
CA GLU A 195 -6.16 16.07 6.46
C GLU A 195 -6.20 15.08 7.63
N ASN A 196 -6.79 13.93 7.38
CA ASN A 196 -7.05 12.92 8.40
C ASN A 196 -5.79 12.16 8.83
N LYS A 197 -4.70 12.27 8.06
CA LYS A 197 -3.40 11.64 8.33
C LYS A 197 -2.85 12.01 9.71
N MET A 198 -3.13 13.22 10.19
CA MET A 198 -2.63 13.69 11.48
C MET A 198 -3.14 12.88 12.68
N HIS A 199 -4.35 12.30 12.57
CA HIS A 199 -4.97 11.52 13.63
C HIS A 199 -4.37 10.11 13.79
N VAL A 200 -3.58 9.68 12.80
CA VAL A 200 -3.10 8.31 12.66
C VAL A 200 -1.57 8.26 12.49
N LYS A 201 -0.87 9.30 12.93
CA LYS A 201 0.61 9.40 12.82
C LYS A 201 1.38 8.31 13.57
N PHE A 202 0.74 7.64 14.54
CA PHE A 202 1.34 6.54 15.29
C PHE A 202 1.33 5.22 14.51
N ALA A 203 0.57 5.11 13.42
CA ALA A 203 0.57 3.93 12.57
C ALA A 203 1.90 3.86 11.81
N GLU A 204 2.32 2.64 11.49
CA GLU A 204 3.59 2.42 10.80
C GLU A 204 3.57 3.02 9.40
N HIS A 205 2.46 2.81 8.68
CA HIS A 205 2.27 3.34 7.35
C HIS A 205 0.85 3.86 7.12
N VAL A 206 0.76 5.07 6.56
CA VAL A 206 -0.50 5.70 6.16
C VAL A 206 -0.44 6.09 4.69
N VAL A 207 -1.31 5.48 3.89
CA VAL A 207 -1.46 5.75 2.45
C VAL A 207 -2.68 6.61 2.23
N CYS A 208 -2.47 7.84 1.75
CA CYS A 208 -3.55 8.78 1.43
C CYS A 208 -3.82 8.78 -0.08
N GLU A 209 -5.04 8.42 -0.51
CA GLU A 209 -5.42 8.36 -1.92
C GLU A 209 -5.30 9.72 -2.61
N ASP A 210 -5.84 10.79 -2.00
CA ASP A 210 -5.81 12.11 -2.63
C ASP A 210 -4.38 12.64 -2.79
N GLU A 211 -3.50 12.43 -1.80
CA GLU A 211 -2.08 12.82 -1.89
C GLU A 211 -1.41 12.15 -3.09
N PHE A 212 -1.60 10.84 -3.23
CA PHE A 212 -0.99 10.05 -4.30
C PHE A 212 -1.59 10.38 -5.68
N LYS A 213 -2.92 10.41 -5.78
CA LYS A 213 -3.66 10.70 -7.01
C LYS A 213 -3.31 12.07 -7.59
N TYR A 214 -3.36 13.12 -6.77
CA TYR A 214 -3.06 14.47 -7.24
C TYR A 214 -1.58 14.67 -7.57
N ALA A 215 -0.67 14.03 -6.83
CA ALA A 215 0.75 14.05 -7.16
C ALA A 215 1.06 13.36 -8.50
N LEU A 216 0.44 12.20 -8.78
CA LEU A 216 0.60 11.50 -10.05
C LEU A 216 0.03 12.31 -11.23
N LEU A 217 -1.15 12.91 -11.07
CA LEU A 217 -1.74 13.77 -12.09
C LEU A 217 -0.88 15.00 -12.39
N ALA A 218 -0.32 15.63 -11.35
CA ALA A 218 0.60 16.75 -11.52
C ALA A 218 1.87 16.34 -12.27
N ASN A 219 2.49 15.24 -11.85
CA ASN A 219 3.70 14.74 -12.50
C ASN A 219 3.44 14.31 -13.95
N ASN A 220 2.26 13.78 -14.28
CA ASN A 220 1.85 13.49 -15.66
C ASN A 220 1.82 14.74 -16.57
N CYS A 221 1.51 15.93 -16.01
CA CYS A 221 1.56 17.17 -16.78
C CYS A 221 2.99 17.60 -17.12
N LEU A 222 3.98 17.20 -16.31
CA LEU A 222 5.41 17.46 -16.52
C LEU A 222 6.04 16.40 -17.41
N TYR A 223 5.77 15.12 -17.11
CA TYR A 223 6.38 13.97 -17.75
C TYR A 223 5.30 13.00 -18.22
N PRO A 224 5.18 12.73 -19.53
CA PRO A 224 4.15 11.83 -20.03
C PRO A 224 4.39 10.39 -19.55
N GLY A 225 3.33 9.73 -19.08
CA GLY A 225 3.35 8.31 -18.72
C GLY A 225 3.96 7.97 -17.35
N ILE A 226 4.32 8.97 -16.53
CA ILE A 226 4.89 8.72 -15.20
C ILE A 226 3.90 8.02 -14.26
N SER A 227 2.59 8.29 -14.38
CA SER A 227 1.59 7.54 -13.60
C SER A 227 1.60 6.06 -13.95
N THR A 228 1.72 5.73 -15.23
CA THR A 228 1.78 4.34 -15.68
C THR A 228 3.06 3.68 -15.17
N LEU A 229 4.19 4.36 -15.26
CA LEU A 229 5.47 3.86 -14.73
C LEU A 229 5.36 3.55 -13.24
N VAL A 230 4.87 4.49 -12.42
CA VAL A 230 4.74 4.28 -10.98
C VAL A 230 3.73 3.16 -10.66
N SER A 231 2.61 3.09 -11.38
CA SER A 231 1.64 2.01 -11.18
C SER A 231 2.22 0.64 -11.52
N LEU A 232 3.01 0.51 -12.59
CA LEU A 232 3.67 -0.75 -12.94
C LEU A 232 4.70 -1.15 -11.89
N LEU A 233 5.51 -0.21 -11.39
CA LEU A 233 6.52 -0.48 -10.36
C LEU A 233 5.92 -0.90 -9.01
N LEU A 234 4.67 -0.53 -8.73
CA LEU A 234 3.95 -0.91 -7.52
C LEU A 234 3.20 -2.23 -7.64
N HIS A 235 2.94 -2.70 -8.86
CA HIS A 235 2.26 -3.96 -9.11
C HIS A 235 3.28 -5.07 -9.34
N THR A 236 3.28 -6.05 -8.45
CA THR A 236 4.17 -7.21 -8.57
C THR A 236 3.71 -8.07 -9.75
N SER A 237 4.52 -8.14 -10.81
CA SER A 237 4.22 -8.94 -12.00
C SER A 237 5.44 -9.72 -12.47
N THR A 238 5.22 -10.91 -13.03
CA THR A 238 6.32 -11.84 -13.37
C THR A 238 6.93 -11.59 -14.76
N GLY A 239 6.46 -10.58 -15.49
CA GLY A 239 6.90 -10.26 -16.86
C GLY A 239 6.42 -11.23 -17.95
N TYR A 240 5.67 -12.28 -17.60
CA TYR A 240 5.13 -13.28 -18.54
C TYR A 240 4.07 -12.69 -19.50
N GLU A 241 3.49 -11.54 -19.14
CA GLU A 241 2.54 -10.82 -19.98
C GLU A 241 3.15 -10.44 -21.34
N GLY A 242 4.46 -10.24 -21.39
CA GLY A 242 5.19 -9.96 -22.63
C GLY A 242 5.19 -11.14 -23.59
N ASP A 243 5.31 -12.37 -23.10
CA ASP A 243 5.43 -13.58 -23.94
C ASP A 243 4.10 -13.98 -24.58
N LEU A 244 2.99 -13.61 -23.95
CA LEU A 244 1.64 -13.86 -24.45
C LEU A 244 1.23 -12.91 -25.58
N ALA A 245 1.93 -11.79 -25.75
CA ALA A 245 1.54 -10.73 -26.66
C ALA A 245 1.99 -10.98 -28.11
N SER A 246 1.09 -10.67 -29.06
CA SER A 246 1.38 -10.81 -30.50
C SER A 246 2.19 -9.65 -31.06
N GLU A 247 1.97 -8.43 -30.55
CA GLU A 247 2.58 -7.21 -31.08
C GLU A 247 3.95 -6.92 -30.46
N PRO A 248 4.97 -6.50 -31.25
CA PRO A 248 6.32 -6.28 -30.74
C PRO A 248 6.40 -5.27 -29.59
N TRP A 249 5.60 -4.20 -29.64
CA TRP A 249 5.61 -3.18 -28.58
C TRP A 249 5.00 -3.70 -27.27
N GLN A 250 4.01 -4.60 -27.36
CA GLN A 250 3.38 -5.22 -26.19
C GLN A 250 4.31 -6.24 -25.54
N GLN A 251 5.09 -6.96 -26.33
CA GLN A 251 6.11 -7.89 -25.82
C GLN A 251 7.15 -7.14 -24.98
N VAL A 252 7.67 -6.02 -25.52
CA VAL A 252 8.63 -5.19 -24.78
C VAL A 252 7.97 -4.58 -23.55
N TYR A 253 6.75 -4.05 -23.66
CA TYR A 253 6.02 -3.46 -22.54
C TYR A 253 5.76 -4.48 -21.42
N GLY A 254 5.21 -5.65 -21.75
CA GLY A 254 4.90 -6.71 -20.79
C GLY A 254 6.14 -7.38 -20.18
N LYS A 255 7.27 -7.38 -20.88
CA LYS A 255 8.54 -7.82 -20.29
C LYS A 255 9.05 -6.83 -19.25
N HIS A 256 8.91 -5.53 -19.51
CA HIS A 256 9.39 -4.48 -18.60
C HIS A 256 8.37 -4.09 -17.52
N SER A 257 7.10 -4.50 -17.64
CA SER A 257 6.10 -4.33 -16.58
C SER A 257 6.43 -5.15 -15.34
N GLY A 258 7.20 -6.24 -15.48
CA GLY A 258 7.70 -7.04 -14.37
C GLY A 258 8.83 -6.40 -13.56
N ASN A 259 9.28 -5.19 -13.91
CA ASN A 259 10.29 -4.51 -13.11
C ASN A 259 9.71 -4.01 -11.79
N GLU A 260 10.42 -4.30 -10.71
CA GLU A 260 10.11 -3.88 -9.35
C GLU A 260 11.28 -3.13 -8.72
N ILE A 261 11.00 -2.39 -7.65
CA ILE A 261 12.03 -1.71 -6.85
C ILE A 261 12.44 -2.61 -5.70
N TYR A 262 13.72 -2.95 -5.64
CA TYR A 262 14.34 -3.70 -4.57
C TYR A 262 15.40 -2.85 -3.88
N HIS A 263 15.79 -3.27 -2.68
CA HIS A 263 16.92 -2.72 -1.96
C HIS A 263 17.81 -3.85 -1.45
N ILE A 264 19.09 -3.55 -1.34
CA ILE A 264 20.07 -4.46 -0.75
C ILE A 264 21.20 -3.65 -0.12
N GLN A 265 21.74 -4.13 0.99
CA GLN A 265 22.94 -3.53 1.54
C GLN A 265 24.14 -3.88 0.66
N LEU A 266 25.00 -2.90 0.38
CA LEU A 266 26.09 -3.04 -0.59
C LEU A 266 27.01 -4.22 -0.27
N CYS A 267 27.33 -4.47 1.01
CA CYS A 267 28.19 -5.58 1.42
C CYS A 267 27.61 -6.97 1.17
N TYR A 268 26.28 -7.13 1.17
CA TYR A 268 25.60 -8.41 0.94
C TYR A 268 25.32 -8.67 -0.54
N SER A 269 25.32 -7.61 -1.36
CA SER A 269 25.08 -7.74 -2.78
C SER A 269 26.25 -8.43 -3.50
N LYS A 270 25.94 -9.35 -4.41
CA LYS A 270 26.93 -9.96 -5.32
C LYS A 270 27.23 -9.02 -6.50
N ILE A 271 26.26 -8.20 -6.91
CA ILE A 271 26.37 -7.21 -7.99
C ILE A 271 27.12 -5.97 -7.51
N PHE A 272 26.70 -5.37 -6.39
CA PHE A 272 27.15 -4.05 -5.95
C PHE A 272 28.41 -4.04 -5.09
N ASN A 273 28.78 -5.15 -4.45
CA ASN A 273 29.95 -5.23 -3.55
C ASN A 273 31.28 -4.88 -4.26
N GLN A 274 31.39 -5.08 -5.57
CA GLN A 274 32.58 -4.72 -6.35
C GLN A 274 32.76 -3.19 -6.54
N PHE A 275 31.72 -2.42 -6.22
CA PHE A 275 31.66 -0.97 -6.40
C PHE A 275 31.84 -0.20 -5.09
N GLU A 276 32.28 -0.88 -4.02
CA GLU A 276 32.65 -0.22 -2.77
C GLU A 276 33.72 0.87 -3.03
N ASN A 277 33.54 2.05 -2.44
CA ASN A 277 34.39 3.23 -2.62
C ASN A 277 34.46 3.79 -4.05
N ARG A 278 33.53 3.41 -4.93
CA ARG A 278 33.36 4.06 -6.25
C ARG A 278 32.23 5.06 -6.24
N LYS A 279 32.21 5.93 -7.25
CA LYS A 279 31.13 6.91 -7.43
C LYS A 279 29.83 6.23 -7.85
N PHE A 280 28.72 6.73 -7.34
CA PHE A 280 27.38 6.25 -7.67
C PHE A 280 27.12 6.20 -9.19
N THR A 281 27.48 7.26 -9.91
CA THR A 281 27.25 7.36 -11.37
C THR A 281 28.04 6.33 -12.16
N GLU A 282 29.28 6.04 -11.76
CA GLU A 282 30.13 5.05 -12.41
C GLU A 282 29.58 3.63 -12.18
N ALA A 283 29.17 3.33 -10.95
CA ALA A 283 28.54 2.06 -10.61
C ALA A 283 27.22 1.85 -11.37
N SER A 284 26.38 2.87 -11.45
CA SER A 284 25.09 2.79 -12.16
C SER A 284 25.24 2.43 -13.64
N VAL A 285 26.23 2.99 -14.34
CA VAL A 285 26.47 2.69 -15.76
C VAL A 285 27.00 1.27 -15.93
N GLU A 286 28.02 0.89 -15.14
CA GLU A 286 28.66 -0.42 -15.28
C GLU A 286 27.72 -1.57 -14.90
N VAL A 287 26.84 -1.38 -13.91
CA VAL A 287 25.82 -2.36 -13.53
C VAL A 287 24.74 -2.49 -14.59
N HIS A 288 24.28 -1.37 -15.17
CA HIS A 288 23.27 -1.41 -16.22
C HIS A 288 23.80 -2.09 -17.49
N GLU A 289 25.02 -1.79 -17.92
CA GLU A 289 25.62 -2.42 -19.11
C GLU A 289 25.90 -3.92 -18.93
N LYS A 290 26.24 -4.37 -17.72
CA LYS A 290 26.60 -5.77 -17.46
C LYS A 290 25.40 -6.65 -17.13
N PHE A 291 24.47 -6.13 -16.32
CA PHE A 291 23.39 -6.93 -15.72
C PHE A 291 22.00 -6.46 -16.15
N GLY A 292 21.87 -5.31 -16.81
CA GLY A 292 20.56 -4.72 -17.15
C GLY A 292 19.79 -4.23 -15.92
N VAL A 293 20.46 -4.04 -14.78
CA VAL A 293 19.87 -3.55 -13.53
C VAL A 293 20.11 -2.05 -13.41
N THR A 294 19.07 -1.29 -13.05
CA THR A 294 19.16 0.17 -12.94
C THR A 294 19.19 0.60 -11.48
N LEU A 295 20.29 1.24 -11.06
CA LEU A 295 20.41 1.81 -9.72
C LEU A 295 19.66 3.16 -9.66
N LEU A 296 18.79 3.32 -8.65
CA LEU A 296 17.91 4.49 -8.53
C LEU A 296 18.33 5.43 -7.39
N ALA A 297 18.64 4.86 -6.23
CA ALA A 297 18.85 5.64 -5.02
C ALA A 297 19.81 4.95 -4.05
N VAL A 298 20.32 5.72 -3.10
CA VAL A 298 21.12 5.22 -1.98
C VAL A 298 20.54 5.76 -0.67
N MET A 299 20.56 4.94 0.37
CA MET A 299 20.37 5.39 1.74
C MET A 299 21.66 5.16 2.51
N ASP A 300 22.19 6.24 3.04
CA ASP A 300 23.33 6.25 3.95
C ASP A 300 22.84 5.92 5.36
N VAL A 301 23.38 4.86 5.94
CA VAL A 301 23.04 4.40 7.31
C VAL A 301 24.03 4.95 8.34
N ASP A 302 25.24 5.31 7.90
CA ASP A 302 26.41 5.56 8.76
C ASP A 302 26.64 7.06 9.04
N ASP A 303 25.70 7.94 8.70
CA ASP A 303 25.82 9.40 8.86
C ASP A 303 25.67 9.84 10.33
N SER A 304 26.55 9.30 11.18
CA SER A 304 26.73 9.60 12.60
C SER A 304 27.15 11.04 12.90
N ILE A 305 27.47 11.82 11.87
CA ILE A 305 27.99 13.19 11.99
C ILE A 305 26.84 14.22 12.11
N THR A 306 25.66 13.94 11.56
CA THR A 306 24.57 14.92 11.46
C THR A 306 23.37 14.65 12.39
N ASN A 307 23.31 13.49 13.09
CA ASN A 307 22.16 13.09 13.94
C ASN A 307 20.79 13.20 13.21
N GLU A 308 20.80 13.28 11.89
CA GLU A 308 19.59 13.32 11.08
C GLU A 308 19.13 11.89 10.78
N GLU A 309 17.81 11.72 10.68
CA GLU A 309 17.22 10.44 10.28
C GLU A 309 17.76 10.05 8.89
N PRO A 310 18.05 8.76 8.64
CA PRO A 310 18.59 8.31 7.37
C PRO A 310 17.62 8.63 6.23
N LYS A 311 18.07 9.44 5.27
CA LYS A 311 17.27 9.90 4.14
C LYS A 311 17.64 9.11 2.89
N ILE A 312 16.62 8.66 2.16
CA ILE A 312 16.80 8.13 0.81
C ILE A 312 17.21 9.28 -0.11
N GLN A 313 18.36 9.15 -0.76
CA GLN A 313 18.86 10.09 -1.76
C GLN A 313 18.62 9.50 -3.14
N LEU A 314 17.66 10.06 -3.88
CA LEU A 314 17.41 9.71 -5.27
C LEU A 314 18.51 10.31 -6.15
N ASN A 315 19.27 9.47 -6.86
CA ASN A 315 20.37 9.87 -7.74
C ASN A 315 21.27 11.00 -7.16
N PRO A 316 22.11 10.72 -6.14
CA PRO A 316 22.90 11.71 -5.42
C PRO A 316 24.04 12.36 -6.26
N GLY A 317 24.15 12.03 -7.54
CA GLY A 317 25.13 12.60 -8.46
C GLY A 317 26.55 12.02 -8.31
N PRO A 318 27.56 12.64 -8.95
CA PRO A 318 28.92 12.11 -9.01
C PRO A 318 29.74 12.36 -7.72
N SER A 319 29.23 13.18 -6.80
CA SER A 319 29.87 13.49 -5.52
C SER A 319 29.75 12.36 -4.50
N TYR A 320 28.71 11.52 -4.63
CA TYR A 320 28.45 10.47 -3.67
C TYR A 320 29.28 9.22 -3.96
N ILE A 321 29.96 8.73 -2.92
CA ILE A 321 30.79 7.53 -2.95
C ILE A 321 30.07 6.45 -2.16
N LEU A 322 29.92 5.28 -2.79
CA LEU A 322 29.23 4.15 -2.19
C LEU A 322 30.01 3.58 -1.00
N LYS A 323 29.35 3.49 0.16
CA LYS A 323 29.90 2.89 1.39
C LYS A 323 29.43 1.44 1.54
N LYS A 324 30.12 0.70 2.40
CA LYS A 324 29.87 -0.72 2.65
C LYS A 324 28.47 -1.02 3.20
N HIS A 325 27.97 -0.19 4.12
CA HIS A 325 26.68 -0.40 4.78
C HIS A 325 25.52 0.35 4.13
N ASP A 326 25.76 1.02 3.00
CA ASP A 326 24.73 1.75 2.28
C ASP A 326 23.68 0.78 1.73
N PHE A 327 22.41 1.18 1.82
CA PHE A 327 21.33 0.50 1.11
C PHE A 327 21.19 1.06 -0.29
N CYS A 328 21.43 0.21 -1.29
CA CYS A 328 21.26 0.52 -2.70
C CYS A 328 19.85 0.14 -3.16
N PHE A 329 19.08 1.09 -3.66
CA PHE A 329 17.77 0.85 -4.27
C PHE A 329 17.92 0.72 -5.77
N TYR A 330 17.46 -0.39 -6.33
CA TYR A 330 17.62 -0.71 -7.74
C TYR A 330 16.33 -1.28 -8.34
N MET A 331 16.20 -1.17 -9.65
CA MET A 331 15.08 -1.69 -10.42
C MET A 331 15.51 -2.93 -11.19
N SER A 332 14.76 -4.01 -11.04
CA SER A 332 14.98 -5.27 -11.77
C SER A 332 13.69 -6.09 -11.84
N VAL A 333 13.62 -7.06 -12.76
CA VAL A 333 12.49 -8.00 -12.88
C VAL A 333 12.45 -9.02 -11.73
N SER A 334 13.57 -9.25 -11.07
CA SER A 334 13.66 -10.22 -9.98
C SER A 334 14.67 -9.75 -8.95
N LYS A 335 14.37 -10.04 -7.67
CA LYS A 335 15.29 -9.77 -6.56
C LYS A 335 16.63 -10.46 -6.80
N GLU A 336 17.72 -9.79 -6.46
CA GLU A 336 19.08 -10.27 -6.70
C GLU A 336 19.31 -11.65 -6.03
N GLU A 337 18.85 -11.80 -4.79
CA GLU A 337 18.93 -13.06 -4.04
C GLU A 337 18.23 -14.24 -4.73
N ASN A 338 17.16 -13.97 -5.48
CA ASN A 338 16.43 -15.00 -6.23
C ASN A 338 17.07 -15.30 -7.59
N THR A 339 17.94 -14.43 -8.06
CA THR A 339 18.72 -14.67 -9.26
C THR A 339 19.96 -15.45 -8.88
N ASN A 340 20.08 -16.68 -9.41
CA ASN A 340 21.30 -17.47 -9.29
C ASN A 340 22.43 -16.83 -10.12
N ILE A 341 22.91 -15.67 -9.68
CA ILE A 341 24.21 -15.11 -10.08
C ILE A 341 25.27 -15.91 -9.31
N ALA A 342 25.25 -17.22 -9.48
CA ALA A 342 26.31 -18.10 -9.02
C ALA A 342 27.43 -17.99 -10.07
N ASN A 343 28.42 -17.15 -9.76
CA ASN A 343 29.75 -17.13 -10.38
C ASN A 343 29.82 -16.82 -11.88
N ILE A 344 29.34 -15.65 -12.31
CA ILE A 344 29.92 -15.04 -13.52
C ILE A 344 31.25 -14.40 -13.11
N LYS A 345 32.32 -15.20 -13.10
CA LYS A 345 33.68 -14.66 -13.16
C LYS A 345 33.81 -13.96 -14.51
N ILE A 346 33.85 -12.63 -14.49
CA ILE A 346 34.11 -11.81 -15.66
C ILE A 346 35.58 -12.02 -16.04
N GLU A 347 35.86 -12.97 -16.93
CA GLU A 347 37.10 -12.96 -17.69
C GLU A 347 37.03 -11.79 -18.68
N LYS A 348 38.07 -10.96 -18.68
CA LYS A 348 38.15 -9.79 -19.56
C LYS A 348 38.30 -10.23 -21.01
N ASN A 349 37.45 -9.63 -21.85
CA ASN A 349 37.57 -9.45 -23.30
C ASN A 349 37.34 -10.68 -24.19
N ASP A 350 36.11 -10.85 -24.66
CA ASP A 350 35.84 -11.04 -26.10
C ASP A 350 34.35 -10.86 -26.45
N VAL A 351 34.08 -10.06 -27.49
CA VAL A 351 32.71 -9.71 -27.96
C VAL A 351 31.93 -10.95 -28.45
N SER A 352 32.64 -11.97 -28.94
CA SER A 352 32.07 -13.23 -29.43
C SER A 352 31.50 -14.14 -28.32
N GLN A 353 31.93 -13.96 -27.06
CA GLN A 353 31.43 -14.74 -25.93
C GLN A 353 30.18 -14.14 -25.26
N ARG A 354 29.87 -12.86 -25.52
CA ARG A 354 28.65 -12.20 -25.00
C ARG A 354 27.38 -12.85 -25.55
N GLU A 355 27.32 -13.11 -26.86
CA GLU A 355 26.15 -13.76 -27.50
C GLU A 355 25.95 -15.20 -26.99
N LYS A 356 27.04 -15.95 -26.82
CA LYS A 356 27.00 -17.30 -26.21
C LYS A 356 26.60 -17.29 -24.74
N ASN A 357 26.95 -16.23 -24.01
CA ASN A 357 26.49 -16.04 -22.63
C ASN A 357 25.01 -15.67 -22.59
N TYR A 358 24.49 -14.85 -23.51
CA TYR A 358 23.05 -14.59 -23.64
C TYR A 358 22.26 -15.86 -24.00
N GLU A 359 22.75 -16.70 -24.92
CA GLU A 359 22.14 -17.99 -25.24
C GLU A 359 22.17 -18.96 -24.06
N LYS A 360 23.28 -19.04 -23.32
CA LYS A 360 23.37 -19.87 -22.10
C LYS A 360 22.43 -19.38 -21.00
N ILE A 361 22.32 -18.06 -20.80
CA ILE A 361 21.41 -17.47 -19.82
C ILE A 361 19.94 -17.74 -20.21
N ALA A 362 19.61 -17.64 -21.49
CA ALA A 362 18.27 -17.96 -21.98
C ALA A 362 17.93 -19.46 -21.84
N GLN A 363 18.88 -20.36 -22.14
CA GLN A 363 18.71 -21.81 -21.96
C GLN A 363 18.57 -22.20 -20.48
N GLU A 364 19.33 -21.58 -19.58
CA GLU A 364 19.25 -21.88 -18.15
C GLU A 364 17.96 -21.30 -17.51
N LEU A 365 17.49 -20.13 -17.99
CA LEU A 365 16.17 -19.60 -17.66
C LEU A 365 15.04 -20.54 -18.13
N GLN A 366 15.14 -21.11 -19.33
CA GLN A 366 14.19 -22.10 -19.83
C GLN A 366 14.21 -23.41 -19.02
N ARG A 367 15.39 -23.86 -18.58
CA ARG A 367 15.54 -25.06 -17.75
C ARG A 367 15.00 -24.87 -16.33
N MET A 368 15.12 -23.66 -15.77
CA MET A 368 14.52 -23.32 -14.48
C MET A 368 12.99 -23.27 -14.51
N ILE A 369 12.37 -22.89 -15.64
CA ILE A 369 10.90 -22.95 -15.81
C ILE A 369 10.41 -24.42 -15.77
N SER A 370 11.19 -25.37 -16.27
CA SER A 370 10.86 -26.80 -16.14
C SER A 370 11.11 -27.37 -14.73
N ASP A 371 12.12 -26.89 -14.02
CA ASP A 371 12.46 -27.38 -12.67
C ASP A 371 11.55 -26.79 -11.57
N GLN A 372 10.83 -25.69 -11.85
CA GLN A 372 9.77 -25.14 -10.99
C GLN A 372 8.60 -26.12 -10.75
N TYR A 373 8.52 -27.22 -11.50
CA TYR A 373 7.50 -28.24 -11.29
C TYR A 373 7.87 -29.33 -10.27
N ASN A 374 9.15 -29.45 -9.84
CA ASN A 374 9.58 -30.69 -9.19
C ASN A 374 10.31 -30.63 -7.83
N ASP A 375 10.88 -29.51 -7.36
CA ASP A 375 11.63 -29.59 -6.08
C ASP A 375 11.00 -28.90 -4.87
N THR A 376 10.59 -29.77 -3.95
CA THR A 376 10.30 -29.54 -2.54
C THR A 376 11.58 -29.37 -1.72
N ASN A 377 11.54 -28.37 -0.84
CA ASN A 377 12.27 -28.26 0.44
C ASN A 377 13.81 -28.13 0.41
N GLU A 378 14.29 -26.92 0.66
CA GLU A 378 15.27 -26.59 1.72
C GLU A 378 15.27 -25.05 1.87
N ILE A 379 14.94 -24.53 3.06
CA ILE A 379 14.93 -23.08 3.36
C ILE A 379 15.94 -22.85 4.47
N ASP A 380 17.08 -22.24 4.13
CA ASP A 380 17.86 -21.49 5.10
C ASP A 380 17.09 -20.21 5.45
N GLN A 381 16.69 -20.10 6.71
CA GLN A 381 16.02 -18.92 7.25
C GLN A 381 17.06 -17.84 7.58
N GLU A 382 17.46 -17.06 6.58
CA GLU A 382 17.94 -15.70 6.83
C GLU A 382 16.72 -14.76 6.77
N GLU A 383 16.52 -13.96 7.83
CA GLU A 383 15.42 -13.02 7.96
C GLU A 383 15.56 -11.91 6.91
N GLU A 384 15.08 -12.14 5.69
CA GLU A 384 15.19 -11.10 4.66
C GLU A 384 14.20 -9.94 4.93
N GLU A 385 14.68 -8.71 4.95
CA GLU A 385 13.89 -7.50 5.24
C GLU A 385 13.23 -6.95 3.96
N SER A 386 12.05 -6.34 4.09
CA SER A 386 11.41 -5.63 2.96
C SER A 386 11.96 -4.20 2.84
N VAL A 387 11.91 -3.63 1.63
CA VAL A 387 12.34 -2.24 1.34
C VAL A 387 11.69 -1.29 2.34
N PHE A 388 10.37 -1.41 2.49
CA PHE A 388 9.59 -0.57 3.37
C PHE A 388 9.93 -0.78 4.85
N ASN A 389 10.10 -2.04 5.29
CA ASN A 389 10.48 -2.34 6.67
C ASN A 389 11.89 -1.86 7.01
N THR A 390 12.80 -1.81 6.04
CA THR A 390 14.15 -1.26 6.26
C THR A 390 14.06 0.25 6.43
N LEU A 391 13.28 0.93 5.59
CA LEU A 391 13.02 2.37 5.73
C LEU A 391 12.38 2.70 7.09
N THR A 392 11.40 1.90 7.54
CA THR A 392 10.66 2.17 8.78
C THR A 392 11.25 1.58 10.04
N SER A 393 12.04 0.51 10.00
CA SER A 393 12.75 0.00 11.20
C SER A 393 13.88 0.93 11.60
N ILE A 394 14.63 1.46 10.62
CA ILE A 394 15.71 2.41 10.88
C ILE A 394 15.13 3.76 11.31
N SER A 395 14.07 4.25 10.65
CA SER A 395 13.36 5.47 11.06
C SER A 395 12.59 5.28 12.38
N GLY A 396 11.92 4.13 12.56
CA GLY A 396 11.01 3.82 13.67
C GLY A 396 11.73 3.43 14.96
N GLY A 397 12.89 2.78 14.88
CA GLY A 397 13.78 2.52 16.02
C GLY A 397 14.27 3.83 16.66
N GLN A 398 14.50 4.86 15.84
CA GLN A 398 14.90 6.19 16.32
C GLN A 398 13.71 7.05 16.78
N VAL A 399 12.52 6.92 16.18
CA VAL A 399 11.28 7.57 16.66
C VAL A 399 10.87 7.04 18.03
N GLY A 400 11.02 5.73 18.28
CA GLY A 400 10.78 5.12 19.59
C GLY A 400 11.76 5.61 20.67
N ALA A 401 13.01 5.91 20.30
CA ALA A 401 14.01 6.51 21.18
C ALA A 401 13.72 8.01 21.44
N LYS A 402 13.40 8.80 20.40
CA LYS A 402 13.03 10.23 20.54
C LYS A 402 11.75 10.43 21.35
N LEU A 403 10.76 9.55 21.25
CA LEU A 403 9.54 9.60 22.07
C LEU A 403 9.81 9.29 23.55
N ARG A 404 10.85 8.51 23.87
CA ARG A 404 11.29 8.30 25.26
C ARG A 404 12.01 9.52 25.83
N ASP A 405 12.76 10.25 25.01
CA ASP A 405 13.51 11.44 25.44
C ASP A 405 12.64 12.71 25.51
N LEU A 406 11.59 12.83 24.68
CA LEU A 406 10.65 13.96 24.69
C LEU A 406 9.79 14.05 25.96
N ASN A 407 9.68 12.98 26.76
CA ASN A 407 8.97 13.00 28.04
C ASN A 407 9.79 13.58 29.20
N ARG A 408 11.03 14.04 28.96
CA ARG A 408 11.92 14.55 30.02
C ARG A 408 12.33 16.02 29.88
N SER A 409 11.96 16.72 28.80
CA SER A 409 12.29 18.13 28.66
C SER A 409 11.14 18.92 28.06
N ASN A 410 10.36 19.53 28.96
CA ASN A 410 9.52 20.66 28.63
C ASN A 410 10.28 21.95 28.95
N ILE A 411 9.94 23.02 28.21
CA ILE A 411 10.24 24.45 28.43
C ILE A 411 11.50 24.97 27.71
N GLY A 412 11.28 25.88 26.75
CA GLY A 412 12.30 26.79 26.23
C GLY A 412 11.95 27.38 24.87
N ASP A 413 11.25 28.51 24.86
CA ASP A 413 11.13 29.41 23.70
C ASP A 413 12.51 29.83 23.18
N ASN A 414 12.66 30.01 21.85
CA ASN A 414 13.38 31.17 21.27
C ASN A 414 13.39 31.19 19.73
N GLU A 415 12.75 32.24 19.23
CA GLU A 415 13.11 33.24 18.20
C GLU A 415 14.11 32.93 17.04
N LEU A 416 13.57 33.25 15.86
CA LEU A 416 14.17 33.82 14.64
C LEU A 416 15.67 34.16 14.64
N ARG A 417 16.39 33.64 13.63
CA ARG A 417 17.51 34.34 12.97
C ARG A 417 17.45 34.11 11.45
N VAL A 418 17.18 35.18 10.71
CA VAL A 418 17.38 35.29 9.26
C VAL A 418 18.82 35.80 9.08
N GLY A 419 19.62 35.06 8.32
CA GLY A 419 20.93 35.50 7.85
C GLY A 419 20.79 36.03 6.43
N ASP A 420 21.09 37.32 6.27
CA ASP A 420 21.26 38.00 4.99
C ASP A 420 22.60 37.58 4.35
N GLU A 421 22.57 37.13 3.09
CA GLU A 421 23.69 37.28 2.17
C GLU A 421 23.15 37.60 0.77
N ASP A 422 23.15 38.90 0.44
CA ASP A 422 23.10 39.41 -0.94
C ASP A 422 24.50 39.30 -1.56
N GLN A 423 24.60 38.78 -2.78
CA GLN A 423 25.56 39.31 -3.75
C GLN A 423 25.06 39.16 -5.18
N THR A 424 25.12 40.32 -5.85
CA THR A 424 24.62 40.69 -7.16
C THR A 424 25.42 40.10 -8.30
N ASP A 425 24.77 39.84 -9.44
CA ASP A 425 25.30 40.27 -10.73
C ASP A 425 24.18 40.51 -11.75
N SER A 426 24.20 41.70 -12.35
CA SER A 426 23.23 42.20 -13.30
C SER A 426 23.90 42.49 -14.64
N THR A 427 23.45 41.84 -15.71
CA THR A 427 23.53 42.36 -17.08
C THR A 427 22.32 41.87 -17.88
N GLY A 428 21.57 42.82 -18.45
CA GLY A 428 20.20 42.61 -18.90
C GLY A 428 20.01 42.13 -20.35
N ASN A 429 18.76 41.76 -20.65
CA ASN A 429 18.03 42.22 -21.83
C ASN A 429 16.52 41.94 -21.65
N ALA A 430 15.72 42.80 -22.25
CA ALA A 430 14.32 43.02 -21.93
C ALA A 430 13.36 41.89 -22.35
N THR A 431 12.80 41.16 -21.38
CA THR A 431 11.45 40.54 -21.42
C THR A 431 10.76 40.37 -20.04
N ASP A 432 11.34 40.84 -18.93
CA ASP A 432 10.95 40.37 -17.59
C ASP A 432 10.15 41.34 -16.74
N ALA A 433 8.84 41.40 -16.96
CA ALA A 433 7.90 41.87 -15.94
C ALA A 433 7.50 40.73 -14.97
N SER A 434 7.47 39.48 -15.44
CA SER A 434 7.06 38.31 -14.65
C SER A 434 8.18 37.68 -13.81
N GLU A 435 9.45 37.73 -14.24
CA GLU A 435 10.56 37.15 -13.46
C GLU A 435 10.92 38.01 -12.23
N ARG A 436 10.52 39.29 -12.19
CA ARG A 436 10.80 40.19 -11.05
C ARG A 436 9.83 40.06 -9.88
N GLU A 437 8.71 39.37 -10.05
CA GLU A 437 7.65 39.21 -9.04
C GLU A 437 7.72 37.89 -8.25
N LEU A 438 8.59 36.96 -8.65
CA LEU A 438 8.69 35.64 -8.03
C LEU A 438 9.90 35.54 -7.08
N THR A 439 9.76 34.78 -6.01
CA THR A 439 10.80 34.43 -5.04
C THR A 439 10.69 32.95 -4.71
N VAL A 440 11.82 32.27 -4.55
CA VAL A 440 11.84 30.89 -4.08
C VAL A 440 11.67 30.89 -2.57
N GLY A 441 10.71 30.12 -2.08
CA GLY A 441 10.50 29.98 -0.65
C GLY A 441 9.46 28.95 -0.32
N ARG A 442 9.21 28.78 0.98
CA ARG A 442 8.18 27.86 1.47
C ARG A 442 6.83 28.56 1.48
N PRO A 443 5.77 27.89 1.00
CA PRO A 443 4.44 28.46 1.02
C PRO A 443 4.02 28.77 2.46
N PRO A 444 3.59 30.01 2.75
CA PRO A 444 3.38 30.49 4.13
C PRO A 444 2.16 29.86 4.81
N ALA A 445 1.20 29.33 4.03
CA ALA A 445 0.03 28.65 4.53
C ALA A 445 0.03 27.20 4.04
N THR A 446 0.05 26.27 4.98
CA THR A 446 -0.11 24.84 4.74
C THR A 446 -1.52 24.41 5.13
N PHE A 447 -2.27 23.80 4.20
CA PHE A 447 -3.69 23.49 4.41
C PHE A 447 -3.96 22.37 5.43
N PHE A 448 -2.99 21.48 5.68
CA PHE A 448 -3.06 20.43 6.71
C PHE A 448 -1.70 20.20 7.35
N VAL A 449 -1.66 19.54 8.52
CA VAL A 449 -0.42 19.29 9.27
C VAL A 449 0.39 18.17 8.61
N GLY A 450 1.51 18.54 7.97
CA GLY A 450 2.52 17.62 7.46
C GLY A 450 2.81 17.64 5.96
N PRO A 451 2.70 18.77 5.21
CA PRO A 451 3.18 18.77 3.84
C PRO A 451 4.70 18.60 3.84
N LYS A 452 5.18 17.95 2.78
CA LYS A 452 6.60 17.88 2.45
C LYS A 452 7.12 19.31 2.31
N ASN A 453 8.21 19.59 3.01
CA ASN A 453 8.97 20.84 2.91
C ASN A 453 9.52 20.95 1.47
N ALA A 454 8.75 21.54 0.56
CA ALA A 454 9.17 21.76 -0.81
C ALA A 454 9.20 23.25 -1.08
N ASP A 455 10.35 23.72 -1.53
CA ASP A 455 10.52 25.11 -1.94
C ASP A 455 9.85 25.29 -3.31
N CYS A 456 9.08 26.35 -3.44
CA CYS A 456 8.31 26.65 -4.64
C CYS A 456 8.48 28.11 -5.06
N HIS A 457 8.12 28.37 -6.31
CA HIS A 457 8.08 29.74 -6.85
C HIS A 457 6.87 30.47 -6.29
N LEU A 458 7.10 31.38 -5.37
CA LEU A 458 6.09 32.20 -4.70
C LEU A 458 6.04 33.59 -5.28
N MET A 459 4.87 34.22 -5.25
CA MET A 459 4.74 35.65 -5.55
C MET A 459 5.26 36.47 -4.36
N LYS A 460 6.05 37.53 -4.62
CA LYS A 460 6.53 38.48 -3.61
C LYS A 460 5.39 39.15 -2.85
N VAL A 461 4.29 39.46 -3.55
CA VAL A 461 3.08 40.06 -2.97
C VAL A 461 1.92 39.10 -3.14
N MET A 462 1.18 38.89 -2.05
CA MET A 462 -0.02 38.05 -2.05
C MET A 462 -1.08 38.63 -3.00
N ARG A 463 -1.57 37.82 -3.94
CA ARG A 463 -2.65 38.25 -4.85
C ARG A 463 -3.97 38.38 -4.11
N SER A 464 -4.76 39.38 -4.49
CA SER A 464 -6.13 39.56 -4.00
C SER A 464 -7.06 38.46 -4.53
N LYS A 465 -8.06 38.07 -3.73
CA LYS A 465 -8.99 36.97 -4.06
C LYS A 465 -9.76 37.20 -5.37
N CYS A 466 -10.05 38.45 -5.71
CA CYS A 466 -10.72 38.79 -6.96
C CYS A 466 -9.88 38.47 -8.21
N CYS A 467 -8.55 38.45 -8.12
CA CYS A 467 -7.67 38.10 -9.25
C CYS A 467 -7.54 36.59 -9.47
N LEU A 468 -8.04 35.76 -8.54
CA LEU A 468 -7.98 34.30 -8.63
C LEU A 468 -9.19 33.73 -9.35
N LYS A 469 -10.33 34.43 -9.28
CA LYS A 469 -11.55 34.03 -9.97
C LYS A 469 -11.43 34.33 -11.46
N TRP A 470 -11.72 33.32 -12.26
CA TRP A 470 -11.75 33.46 -13.70
C TRP A 470 -13.08 34.03 -14.16
N GLY A 471 -13.06 34.98 -15.10
CA GLY A 471 -14.28 35.50 -15.77
C GLY A 471 -15.03 36.62 -15.05
N GLU A 472 -14.69 36.94 -13.79
CA GLU A 472 -15.19 38.13 -13.10
C GLU A 472 -14.27 39.34 -13.36
N ASP A 473 -14.86 40.52 -13.57
CA ASP A 473 -14.10 41.75 -13.76
C ASP A 473 -13.43 42.17 -12.44
N CYS A 474 -12.12 42.36 -12.45
CA CYS A 474 -11.39 42.86 -11.30
C CYS A 474 -10.61 44.13 -11.66
N LEU A 475 -10.53 45.08 -10.72
CA LEU A 475 -9.82 46.35 -10.92
C LEU A 475 -8.30 46.19 -11.17
N HIS A 476 -7.77 44.99 -10.95
CA HIS A 476 -6.35 44.67 -11.09
C HIS A 476 -6.01 44.03 -12.45
N VAL A 477 -6.94 43.34 -13.10
CA VAL A 477 -6.73 42.53 -14.32
C VAL A 477 -8.01 42.52 -15.14
N ASN A 478 -7.95 42.99 -16.39
CA ASN A 478 -9.09 43.08 -17.33
C ASN A 478 -9.21 41.89 -18.30
N ASP A 479 -8.34 40.89 -18.19
CA ASP A 479 -8.31 39.72 -19.09
C ASP A 479 -9.40 38.71 -18.72
N LYS A 480 -10.45 38.60 -19.54
CA LYS A 480 -11.61 37.71 -19.29
C LYS A 480 -11.45 36.29 -19.86
N ASN A 481 -10.69 36.14 -20.94
CA ASN A 481 -10.69 34.92 -21.77
C ASN A 481 -9.37 34.14 -21.65
N ALA A 482 -9.43 32.81 -21.74
CA ALA A 482 -8.25 31.93 -21.70
C ALA A 482 -7.28 32.17 -22.86
N ASN A 483 -7.78 32.79 -23.94
CA ASN A 483 -7.01 33.21 -25.11
C ASN A 483 -6.33 34.58 -24.93
N ALA A 484 -6.36 35.18 -23.75
CA ALA A 484 -5.65 36.42 -23.49
C ALA A 484 -4.13 36.24 -23.70
N PRO A 485 -3.42 37.23 -24.27
CA PRO A 485 -1.99 37.15 -24.59
C PRO A 485 -1.08 37.04 -23.35
N ARG A 486 -1.66 37.08 -22.14
CA ARG A 486 -0.95 36.93 -20.87
C ARG A 486 -0.37 35.53 -20.65
N TRP A 487 -0.90 34.53 -21.36
CA TRP A 487 -0.47 33.14 -21.23
C TRP A 487 0.52 32.78 -22.34
N GLY A 488 1.81 32.98 -22.07
CA GLY A 488 2.87 32.64 -23.02
C GLY A 488 3.10 31.14 -23.25
N GLN A 489 2.40 30.27 -22.51
CA GLN A 489 2.58 28.82 -22.53
C GLN A 489 1.25 28.06 -22.49
N ASN A 490 1.31 26.78 -22.88
CA ASN A 490 0.20 25.84 -22.80
C ASN A 490 -0.40 25.80 -21.39
N LEU A 491 -1.73 25.91 -21.32
CA LEU A 491 -2.49 25.89 -20.09
C LEU A 491 -2.64 24.45 -19.57
N ILE A 492 -2.53 24.27 -18.26
CA ILE A 492 -2.94 23.06 -17.56
C ILE A 492 -4.32 23.32 -16.97
N ILE A 493 -5.31 22.51 -17.34
CA ILE A 493 -6.68 22.63 -16.82
C ILE A 493 -6.95 21.40 -15.96
N LEU A 494 -7.36 21.62 -14.72
CA LEU A 494 -7.82 20.57 -13.82
C LEU A 494 -9.29 20.79 -13.50
N THR A 495 -10.11 19.78 -13.79
CA THR A 495 -11.53 19.75 -13.43
C THR A 495 -11.72 18.93 -12.17
N ALA A 496 -12.47 19.44 -11.19
CA ALA A 496 -12.80 18.73 -9.97
C ALA A 496 -14.22 19.10 -9.52
N GLN A 497 -14.94 18.15 -8.92
CA GLN A 497 -16.31 18.38 -8.46
C GLN A 497 -16.36 19.41 -7.33
N ARG A 498 -15.45 19.32 -6.35
CA ARG A 498 -15.37 20.26 -5.21
C ARG A 498 -13.92 20.61 -4.90
N ILE A 499 -13.72 21.76 -4.26
CA ILE A 499 -12.42 22.16 -3.74
C ILE A 499 -12.05 21.23 -2.58
N ASN A 500 -10.93 20.52 -2.72
CA ASN A 500 -10.36 19.65 -1.70
C ASN A 500 -8.91 20.07 -1.44
N GLN A 501 -8.45 19.97 -0.19
CA GLN A 501 -7.05 20.23 0.17
C GLN A 501 -6.06 19.33 -0.57
N GLY A 502 -6.49 18.15 -1.07
CA GLY A 502 -5.70 17.32 -1.97
C GLY A 502 -5.18 18.06 -3.21
N LEU A 503 -5.89 19.09 -3.70
CA LEU A 503 -5.45 19.92 -4.83
C LEU A 503 -4.14 20.67 -4.54
N TYR A 504 -3.82 20.93 -3.28
CA TYR A 504 -2.54 21.50 -2.91
C TYR A 504 -1.38 20.60 -3.36
N ASN A 505 -1.54 19.27 -3.26
CA ASN A 505 -0.56 18.29 -3.72
C ASN A 505 -0.48 18.19 -5.25
N PHE A 506 -1.47 18.72 -5.98
CA PHE A 506 -1.39 18.87 -7.44
C PHE A 506 -0.55 20.09 -7.83
N ILE A 507 -0.73 21.21 -7.13
CA ILE A 507 -0.07 22.48 -7.48
C ILE A 507 1.41 22.47 -7.07
N LEU A 508 1.73 21.88 -5.92
CA LEU A 508 3.06 21.95 -5.32
C LEU A 508 4.17 21.40 -6.24
N PRO A 509 4.05 20.20 -6.85
CA PRO A 509 5.06 19.69 -7.79
C PRO A 509 5.22 20.59 -9.03
N LEU A 510 4.12 21.14 -9.56
CA LEU A 510 4.10 22.01 -10.74
C LEU A 510 4.71 23.40 -10.52
N ARG A 511 4.95 23.76 -9.25
CA ARG A 511 5.52 25.05 -8.84
C ARG A 511 6.85 24.89 -8.10
N SER A 512 7.43 23.70 -8.10
CA SER A 512 8.69 23.41 -7.44
C SER A 512 9.83 24.31 -7.95
N CYS A 513 10.76 24.65 -7.05
CA CYS A 513 11.99 25.38 -7.36
C CYS A 513 12.87 24.68 -8.42
N PHE A 514 12.75 23.35 -8.58
CA PHE A 514 13.51 22.59 -9.59
C PHE A 514 13.01 22.83 -11.02
N ILE A 515 11.82 23.42 -11.19
CA ILE A 515 11.29 23.79 -12.49
C ILE A 515 11.78 25.19 -12.84
N SER A 516 12.32 25.37 -14.05
CA SER A 516 12.73 26.69 -14.54
C SER A 516 11.53 27.63 -14.64
N ILE A 517 11.69 28.89 -14.22
CA ILE A 517 10.62 29.91 -14.25
C ILE A 517 10.02 30.04 -15.66
N LYS A 518 10.87 29.95 -16.69
CA LYS A 518 10.47 30.01 -18.10
C LYS A 518 9.65 28.80 -18.55
N SER A 519 9.60 27.72 -17.79
CA SER A 519 8.83 26.50 -18.11
C SER A 519 7.56 26.36 -17.27
N LEU A 520 7.25 27.36 -16.43
CA LEU A 520 6.06 27.36 -15.59
C LEU A 520 4.80 27.55 -16.43
N ARG A 521 4.05 26.46 -16.58
CA ARG A 521 2.75 26.48 -17.25
C ARG A 521 1.66 27.04 -16.33
N PRO A 522 0.75 27.89 -16.83
CA PRO A 522 -0.40 28.33 -16.05
C PRO A 522 -1.33 27.17 -15.67
N ILE A 523 -1.97 27.27 -14.51
CA ILE A 523 -2.93 26.27 -14.02
C ILE A 523 -4.29 26.94 -13.87
N ILE A 524 -5.31 26.36 -14.49
CA ILE A 524 -6.71 26.75 -14.36
C ILE A 524 -7.42 25.63 -13.61
N LEU A 525 -8.06 25.96 -12.50
CA LEU A 525 -8.86 25.03 -11.72
C LEU A 525 -10.33 25.31 -12.02
N MET A 526 -11.02 24.32 -12.58
CA MET A 526 -12.45 24.37 -12.87
C MET A 526 -13.19 23.53 -11.84
N PHE A 527 -14.19 24.14 -11.22
CA PHE A 527 -15.04 23.51 -10.22
C PHE A 527 -16.48 23.47 -10.70
N GLU A 528 -17.22 22.43 -10.30
CA GLU A 528 -18.67 22.40 -10.45
C GLU A 528 -19.27 23.32 -9.37
N GLU A 529 -20.18 24.22 -9.75
CA GLU A 529 -20.93 25.03 -8.78
C GLU A 529 -21.98 24.11 -8.11
N ASP A 530 -22.02 24.13 -6.77
CA ASP A 530 -23.01 23.39 -5.96
C ASP A 530 -24.44 23.90 -6.19
#